data_AF-A0AA51GUC6-F1
#
_entry.id   AF-A0AA51GUC6-F1
#
_cell.length_a   1.000
_cell.length_b   1.000
_cell.length_c   1.000
_cell.angle_alpha   90.00
_cell.angle_beta   90.00
_cell.angle_gamma   90.00
#
_symmetry.space_group_name_H-M   'P 1'
#
loop_
_entity.id
_entity.type
_entity.pdbx_description
1 polymer ?
#
loop_
_entity_poly.entity_id
_entity_poly.type
_entity_poly.pdbx_seq_one_letter_code
_entity_poly.pdbx_strand_id
1 'polypeptide(L)'
;MIIDIIVNHKKYILNVHPLKRLLDIIREDLKLTGTKEGCGEGECGACAVLMDGELINSCMLPAIQAHGHHFTTIEGLDDQHGEPDILQQAFIDKNGVQCGFCTPGMILAARALLIKNHHPNREKIKEALAGNLCRCTGYEAIFRAVERASAQYYGESIKEEITYDNFLLPSLSEREKEWVFIPQHIEDTLHFLTQHEDITILAGMTDIAPDMKNKKTHPRKILDIYSIQELRSILLSEDEKSLSIGATCTNTQLMYHPLILRYLPSLSYAASQCGAVAIQNRATIGGNIITASGAADLPVILLALGAELVLRSHKGSRVISLEKFFTGYRKTLRQSNELLTTIKVPLPDPHAIQKFYKRGSRAMLTLSRISLGCYLSYENHKITKIRFAAGSMSAFPERLYNVEKSLLGYPLSEEYIKKAADEAVKNLHPRKSPAFRKEVTRRLIERFLKNVNVT
;
A
#
# COMPACT_ATOMS: atom_id res chain seq x y z
N MET A 1 6.39 3.52 27.35
CA MET A 1 5.45 2.45 27.01
C MET A 1 6.23 1.17 27.00
N ILE A 2 5.77 0.17 27.73
CA ILE A 2 6.44 -1.12 27.76
C ILE A 2 5.91 -1.95 26.60
N ILE A 3 6.83 -2.38 25.72
CA ILE A 3 6.54 -3.33 24.65
C ILE A 3 7.23 -4.66 24.88
N ASP A 4 6.59 -5.71 24.37
CA ASP A 4 7.13 -7.07 24.31
C ASP A 4 7.25 -7.44 22.84
N ILE A 5 8.44 -7.80 22.39
CA ILE A 5 8.74 -8.17 21.00
C ILE A 5 9.71 -9.33 20.96
N ILE A 6 9.68 -10.10 19.87
CA ILE A 6 10.69 -11.14 19.60
C ILE A 6 11.54 -10.68 18.43
N VAL A 7 12.87 -10.65 18.58
CA VAL A 7 13.80 -10.31 17.50
C VAL A 7 14.84 -11.42 17.38
N ASN A 8 14.94 -12.03 16.20
CA ASN A 8 15.81 -13.18 15.93
C ASN A 8 15.65 -14.30 16.99
N HIS A 9 14.40 -14.71 17.24
CA HIS A 9 14.03 -15.74 18.25
C HIS A 9 14.31 -15.39 19.72
N LYS A 10 14.79 -14.17 20.02
CA LYS A 10 15.00 -13.70 21.38
C LYS A 10 13.93 -12.71 21.80
N LYS A 11 13.36 -12.93 22.99
CA LYS A 11 12.36 -12.06 23.61
C LYS A 11 13.00 -10.80 24.20
N TYR A 12 12.37 -9.64 23.99
CA TYR A 12 12.79 -8.35 24.51
C TYR A 12 11.60 -7.60 25.12
N ILE A 13 11.76 -7.14 26.36
CA ILE A 13 10.82 -6.23 27.02
C ILE A 13 11.50 -4.88 27.16
N LEU A 14 10.93 -3.85 26.55
CA LEU A 14 11.57 -2.54 26.39
C LEU A 14 10.63 -1.43 26.83
N ASN A 15 11.14 -0.44 27.56
CA ASN A 15 10.43 0.81 27.82
C ASN A 15 10.86 1.86 26.79
N VAL A 16 9.98 2.15 25.83
CA VAL A 16 10.27 3.03 24.69
C VAL A 16 9.18 4.07 24.48
N HIS A 17 9.51 5.14 23.77
CA HIS A 17 8.53 6.12 23.33
C HIS A 17 7.55 5.48 22.31
N PRO A 18 6.22 5.71 22.40
CA PRO A 18 5.22 5.04 21.56
C PRO A 18 5.43 5.19 20.04
N LEU A 19 5.97 6.34 19.63
CA LEU A 19 6.29 6.64 18.23
C LEU A 19 7.78 6.44 17.88
N LYS A 20 8.60 5.84 18.77
CA LYS A 20 9.99 5.49 18.42
C LYS A 20 9.96 4.52 17.24
N ARG A 21 10.82 4.73 16.24
CA ARG A 21 10.86 3.86 15.04
C ARG A 21 11.45 2.51 15.43
N LEU A 22 10.92 1.42 14.88
CA LEU A 22 11.47 0.08 15.07
C LEU A 22 12.95 0.05 14.65
N LEU A 23 13.33 0.78 13.59
CA LEU A 23 14.72 0.91 13.18
C LEU A 23 15.64 1.40 14.30
N ASP A 24 15.21 2.42 15.04
CA ASP A 24 15.98 2.99 16.15
C ASP A 24 16.02 2.02 17.32
N ILE A 25 14.93 1.29 17.57
CA ILE A 25 14.91 0.23 18.60
C ILE A 25 15.94 -0.86 18.27
N ILE A 26 15.89 -1.41 17.06
CA ILE A 26 16.79 -2.47 16.60
C ILE A 26 18.26 -2.02 16.71
N ARG A 27 18.57 -0.81 16.23
CA ARG A 27 19.96 -0.34 16.15
C ARG A 27 20.50 0.21 17.46
N GLU A 28 19.72 1.01 18.17
CA GLU A 28 20.18 1.78 19.32
C GLU A 28 19.92 1.06 20.64
N ASP A 29 18.76 0.42 20.80
CA ASP A 29 18.40 -0.26 22.04
C ASP A 29 18.91 -1.71 22.04
N LEU A 30 18.72 -2.43 20.93
CA LEU A 30 19.12 -3.85 20.80
C LEU A 30 20.54 -4.05 20.28
N LYS A 31 21.19 -2.99 19.77
CA LYS A 31 22.55 -3.02 19.19
C LYS A 31 22.71 -3.98 17.99
N LEU A 32 21.61 -4.33 17.31
CA LEU A 32 21.59 -5.08 16.06
C LEU A 32 21.75 -4.09 14.89
N THR A 33 22.99 -3.82 14.52
CA THR A 33 23.32 -2.70 13.61
C THR A 33 23.32 -3.06 12.13
N GLY A 34 23.06 -4.32 11.78
CA GLY A 34 22.98 -4.84 10.41
C GLY A 34 21.88 -4.15 9.60
N THR A 35 20.71 -3.94 10.20
CA THR A 35 19.64 -3.12 9.61
C THR A 35 20.08 -1.65 9.50
N LYS A 36 19.94 -1.02 8.32
CA LYS A 36 20.51 0.33 8.04
C LYS A 36 19.47 1.41 7.84
N GLU A 37 19.79 2.64 8.26
CA GLU A 37 19.05 3.83 7.83
C GLU A 37 19.62 4.38 6.52
N GLY A 38 18.85 4.29 5.42
CA GLY A 38 19.22 4.89 4.14
C GLY A 38 18.47 6.20 3.88
N CYS A 39 17.15 6.11 3.71
CA CYS A 39 16.30 7.27 3.42
C CYS A 39 15.41 7.70 4.60
N GLY A 40 15.03 6.81 5.52
CA GLY A 40 14.12 7.12 6.63
C GLY A 40 12.65 7.37 6.25
N GLU A 41 12.25 7.13 5.00
CA GLU A 41 10.88 7.40 4.50
C GLU A 41 10.31 6.25 3.65
N GLY A 42 10.85 5.05 3.82
CA GLY A 42 10.33 3.82 3.21
C GLY A 42 10.62 3.63 1.71
N GLU A 43 11.49 4.45 1.11
CA GLU A 43 11.80 4.37 -0.33
C GLU A 43 12.95 3.43 -0.70
N CYS A 44 13.98 3.31 0.14
CA CYS A 44 15.24 2.66 -0.25
C CYS A 44 15.37 1.17 0.13
N GLY A 45 14.53 0.67 1.04
CA GLY A 45 14.55 -0.73 1.51
C GLY A 45 15.78 -1.13 2.36
N ALA A 46 16.75 -0.24 2.62
CA ALA A 46 17.94 -0.58 3.42
C ALA A 46 17.63 -0.95 4.89
N CYS A 47 16.46 -0.52 5.39
CA CYS A 47 15.96 -0.81 6.72
C CYS A 47 14.99 -2.01 6.75
N ALA A 48 14.93 -2.80 5.68
CA ALA A 48 13.97 -3.89 5.60
C ALA A 48 14.23 -4.92 6.71
N VAL A 49 13.15 -5.43 7.28
CA VAL A 49 13.09 -6.56 8.23
C VAL A 49 11.87 -7.41 7.89
N LEU A 50 11.82 -8.66 8.35
CA LEU A 50 10.58 -9.44 8.32
C LEU A 50 9.83 -9.22 9.63
N MET A 51 8.53 -8.95 9.56
CA MET A 51 7.60 -8.85 10.68
C MET A 51 6.57 -9.95 10.48
N ASP A 52 6.60 -10.98 11.34
CA ASP A 52 5.81 -12.20 11.18
C ASP A 52 5.94 -12.80 9.76
N GLY A 53 7.17 -12.90 9.26
CA GLY A 53 7.47 -13.40 7.91
C GLY A 53 7.17 -12.42 6.77
N GLU A 54 6.49 -11.30 7.03
CA GLU A 54 6.19 -10.28 6.03
C GLU A 54 7.26 -9.19 5.96
N LEU A 55 7.72 -8.88 4.74
CA LEU A 55 8.68 -7.81 4.52
C LEU A 55 8.07 -6.45 4.90
N ILE A 56 8.74 -5.67 5.75
CA ILE A 56 8.37 -4.29 6.10
C ILE A 56 9.60 -3.37 6.17
N ASN A 57 9.36 -2.06 6.11
CA ASN A 57 10.39 -1.05 6.35
C ASN A 57 10.41 -0.63 7.83
N SER A 58 11.42 -1.04 8.61
CA SER A 58 11.48 -0.74 10.05
C SER A 58 11.55 0.75 10.38
N CYS A 59 12.00 1.61 9.45
CA CYS A 59 11.98 3.07 9.64
C CYS A 59 10.57 3.67 9.70
N MET A 60 9.55 2.93 9.28
CA MET A 60 8.16 3.40 9.18
C MET A 60 7.26 2.81 10.28
N LEU A 61 7.71 1.76 10.97
CA LEU A 61 6.94 1.09 12.00
C LEU A 61 7.18 1.76 13.37
N PRO A 62 6.17 2.37 14.01
CA PRO A 62 6.30 2.89 15.35
C PRO A 62 6.25 1.77 16.40
N ALA A 63 6.87 1.97 17.55
CA ALA A 63 6.94 1.02 18.65
C ALA A 63 5.56 0.48 19.09
N ILE A 64 4.54 1.34 19.06
CA ILE A 64 3.15 0.99 19.41
C ILE A 64 2.57 -0.13 18.53
N GLN A 65 3.01 -0.21 17.27
CA GLN A 65 2.61 -1.25 16.32
C GLN A 65 3.65 -2.38 16.21
N ALA A 66 4.74 -2.30 16.96
CA ALA A 66 5.74 -3.37 17.03
C ALA A 66 5.43 -4.36 18.16
N HIS A 67 4.66 -3.95 19.17
CA HIS A 67 4.27 -4.79 20.29
C HIS A 67 3.62 -6.10 19.80
N GLY A 68 4.07 -7.22 20.37
CA GLY A 68 3.51 -8.54 20.12
C GLY A 68 3.84 -9.14 18.76
N HIS A 69 4.88 -8.64 18.09
CA HIS A 69 5.30 -9.12 16.78
C HIS A 69 6.70 -9.75 16.81
N HIS A 70 6.93 -10.65 15.87
CA HIS A 70 8.20 -11.33 15.65
C HIS A 70 8.96 -10.65 14.53
N PHE A 71 10.23 -10.34 14.76
CA PHE A 71 11.09 -9.68 13.80
C PHE A 71 12.30 -10.53 13.45
N THR A 72 12.56 -10.67 12.15
CA THR A 72 13.81 -11.25 11.63
C THR A 72 14.62 -10.13 10.98
N THR A 73 15.82 -9.91 11.51
CA THR A 73 16.84 -8.99 10.97
C THR A 73 17.89 -9.76 10.18
N ILE A 74 18.87 -9.08 9.58
CA ILE A 74 19.94 -9.78 8.84
C ILE A 74 20.76 -10.69 9.76
N GLU A 75 20.99 -10.26 11.00
CA GLU A 75 21.67 -11.04 12.04
C GLU A 75 20.88 -12.29 12.47
N GLY A 76 19.60 -12.37 12.11
CA GLY A 76 18.77 -13.54 12.38
C GLY A 76 18.86 -14.60 11.30
N LEU A 77 19.64 -14.37 10.23
CA LEU A 77 19.81 -15.31 9.13
C LEU A 77 21.07 -16.15 9.23
N ASP A 78 21.96 -15.87 10.18
CA ASP A 78 23.15 -16.69 10.36
C ASP A 78 22.73 -18.12 10.75
N ASP A 79 23.53 -19.10 10.35
CA ASP A 79 23.28 -20.49 10.72
C ASP A 79 23.57 -20.73 12.22
N GLN A 80 23.34 -21.97 12.67
CA GLN A 80 23.55 -22.37 14.07
C GLN A 80 25.00 -22.20 14.57
N HIS A 81 25.97 -21.98 13.68
CA HIS A 81 27.38 -21.72 13.99
C HIS A 81 27.74 -20.23 13.90
N GLY A 82 26.80 -19.36 13.52
CA GLY A 82 27.02 -17.94 13.31
C GLY A 82 27.64 -17.62 11.95
N GLU A 83 27.58 -18.57 11.00
CA GLU A 83 28.10 -18.39 9.64
C GLU A 83 27.00 -17.92 8.67
N PRO A 84 27.37 -17.31 7.52
CA PRO A 84 26.39 -16.90 6.52
C PRO A 84 25.54 -18.08 6.00
N ASP A 85 24.21 -17.94 6.00
CA ASP A 85 23.34 -18.92 5.38
C ASP A 85 23.51 -19.01 3.85
N ILE A 86 22.79 -19.94 3.23
CA ILE A 86 22.81 -20.18 1.77
C ILE A 86 22.55 -18.89 0.97
N LEU A 87 21.61 -18.04 1.41
CA LEU A 87 21.26 -16.82 0.70
C LEU A 87 22.35 -15.76 0.87
N GLN A 88 22.87 -15.57 2.09
CA GLN A 88 23.99 -14.68 2.37
C GLN A 88 25.24 -15.09 1.58
N GLN A 89 25.58 -16.38 1.60
CA GLN A 89 26.69 -16.95 0.84
C GLN A 89 26.51 -16.79 -0.67
N ALA A 90 25.29 -16.95 -1.19
CA ALA A 90 25.01 -16.72 -2.60
C ALA A 90 25.28 -15.27 -3.03
N PHE A 91 25.01 -14.28 -2.17
CA PHE A 91 25.34 -12.88 -2.42
C PHE A 91 26.85 -12.64 -2.45
N ILE A 92 27.61 -13.31 -1.58
CA ILE A 92 29.08 -13.27 -1.58
C ILE A 92 29.62 -13.89 -2.88
N ASP A 93 29.26 -15.14 -3.16
CA ASP A 93 29.74 -15.93 -4.31
C ASP A 93 29.46 -15.27 -5.66
N LYS A 94 28.32 -14.56 -5.79
CA LYS A 94 27.90 -13.94 -7.04
C LYS A 94 28.33 -12.48 -7.17
N ASN A 95 29.17 -11.98 -6.27
CA ASN A 95 29.57 -10.57 -6.21
C ASN A 95 28.35 -9.64 -6.15
N GLY A 96 27.30 -10.06 -5.43
CA GLY A 96 26.09 -9.28 -5.16
C GLY A 96 26.33 -8.14 -4.17
N VAL A 97 27.56 -7.98 -3.68
CA VAL A 97 27.98 -7.02 -2.66
C VAL A 97 29.13 -6.15 -3.19
N GLN A 98 29.06 -4.84 -2.97
CA GLN A 98 30.16 -3.90 -3.14
C GLN A 98 30.36 -3.09 -1.86
N CYS A 99 29.70 -1.93 -1.71
CA CYS A 99 29.77 -1.14 -0.48
C CYS A 99 29.07 -1.78 0.72
N GLY A 100 28.24 -2.80 0.51
CA GLY A 100 27.53 -3.55 1.56
C GLY A 100 26.31 -2.85 2.18
N PHE A 101 26.11 -1.55 1.98
CA PHE A 101 25.10 -0.80 2.75
C PHE A 101 23.64 -1.25 2.49
N CYS A 102 23.29 -1.56 1.24
CA CYS A 102 21.93 -2.02 0.89
C CYS A 102 21.75 -3.54 1.05
N THR A 103 22.84 -4.29 1.23
CA THR A 103 22.85 -5.75 1.19
C THR A 103 21.92 -6.39 2.23
N PRO A 104 21.88 -5.95 3.51
CA PRO A 104 20.96 -6.50 4.50
C PRO A 104 19.50 -6.47 4.05
N GLY A 105 19.04 -5.31 3.56
CA GLY A 105 17.66 -5.16 3.09
C GLY A 105 17.37 -5.97 1.83
N MET A 106 18.34 -6.08 0.91
CA MET A 106 18.21 -6.92 -0.30
C MET A 106 18.04 -8.39 0.04
N ILE A 107 18.83 -8.89 0.99
CA ILE A 107 18.79 -10.28 1.44
C ILE A 107 17.45 -10.57 2.11
N LEU A 108 16.95 -9.70 3.00
CA LEU A 108 15.65 -9.93 3.62
C LEU A 108 14.49 -9.84 2.63
N ALA A 109 14.54 -8.94 1.65
CA ALA A 109 13.55 -8.89 0.58
C ALA A 109 13.59 -10.15 -0.31
N ALA A 110 14.78 -10.68 -0.60
CA ALA A 110 14.94 -11.94 -1.33
C ALA A 110 14.43 -13.13 -0.50
N ARG A 111 14.69 -13.16 0.81
CA ARG A 111 14.17 -14.18 1.72
C ARG A 111 12.64 -14.18 1.75
N ALA A 112 12.02 -13.02 1.90
CA ALA A 112 10.55 -12.88 1.87
C ALA A 112 9.94 -13.42 0.56
N LEU A 113 10.61 -13.21 -0.58
CA LEU A 113 10.20 -13.80 -1.86
C LEU A 113 10.35 -15.32 -1.84
N LEU A 114 11.53 -15.82 -1.48
CA LEU A 114 11.87 -17.23 -1.61
C LEU A 114 11.07 -18.12 -0.65
N ILE A 115 10.57 -17.61 0.47
CA ILE A 115 9.65 -18.33 1.36
C ILE A 115 8.25 -18.48 0.73
N LYS A 116 7.78 -17.48 -0.03
CA LYS A 116 6.44 -17.51 -0.65
C LYS A 116 6.42 -18.17 -2.02
N ASN A 117 7.52 -18.06 -2.74
CA ASN A 117 7.72 -18.62 -4.07
C ASN A 117 9.14 -19.16 -4.14
N HIS A 118 9.28 -20.48 -3.93
CA HIS A 118 10.58 -21.14 -3.80
C HIS A 118 11.40 -21.11 -5.11
N HIS A 119 10.72 -21.03 -6.25
CA HIS A 119 11.31 -21.07 -7.60
C HIS A 119 10.82 -19.89 -8.46
N PRO A 120 11.11 -18.64 -8.06
CA PRO A 120 10.63 -17.46 -8.77
C PRO A 120 11.40 -17.28 -10.08
N ASN A 121 10.71 -16.85 -11.13
CA ASN A 121 11.39 -16.40 -12.33
C ASN A 121 12.04 -15.01 -12.12
N ARG A 122 12.89 -14.60 -13.07
CA ARG A 122 13.61 -13.32 -13.04
C ARG A 122 12.72 -12.10 -12.80
N GLU A 123 11.54 -12.06 -13.42
CA GLU A 123 10.64 -10.93 -13.29
C GLU A 123 10.05 -10.84 -11.89
N LYS A 124 9.71 -11.98 -11.26
CA LYS A 124 9.29 -12.00 -9.86
C LYS A 124 10.39 -11.57 -8.89
N ILE A 125 11.65 -11.93 -9.17
CA ILE A 125 12.81 -11.43 -8.42
C ILE A 125 12.92 -9.91 -8.52
N LYS A 126 12.81 -9.34 -9.74
CA LYS A 126 12.85 -7.89 -9.95
C LYS A 126 11.71 -7.17 -9.24
N GLU A 127 10.49 -7.72 -9.29
CA GLU A 127 9.31 -7.17 -8.61
C GLU A 127 9.51 -7.15 -7.08
N ALA A 128 9.96 -8.26 -6.50
CA ALA A 128 10.15 -8.36 -5.05
C ALA A 128 11.24 -7.42 -4.54
N LEU A 129 12.34 -7.29 -5.30
CA LEU A 129 13.47 -6.41 -4.94
C LEU A 129 13.30 -4.98 -5.42
N ALA A 130 12.19 -4.63 -6.10
CA ALA A 130 11.97 -3.29 -6.61
C ALA A 130 12.00 -2.24 -5.50
N GLY A 131 11.70 -2.64 -4.26
CA GLY A 131 11.73 -1.84 -3.03
C GLY A 131 13.10 -1.49 -2.47
N ASN A 132 14.17 -2.10 -2.99
CA ASN A 132 15.50 -2.05 -2.41
C ASN A 132 16.44 -1.39 -3.40
N LEU A 133 17.02 -0.25 -3.02
CA LEU A 133 17.87 0.53 -3.91
C LEU A 133 19.35 0.21 -3.68
N CYS A 134 20.02 -0.19 -4.75
CA CYS A 134 21.49 -0.29 -4.80
C CYS A 134 22.06 0.74 -5.77
N ARG A 135 23.12 1.43 -5.34
CA ARG A 135 23.83 2.42 -6.17
C ARG A 135 25.11 1.87 -6.83
N CYS A 136 25.61 0.74 -6.35
CA CYS A 136 26.94 0.24 -6.68
C CYS A 136 26.93 -0.93 -7.68
N THR A 137 26.07 -1.94 -7.47
CA THR A 137 26.18 -3.23 -8.18
C THR A 137 25.53 -3.28 -9.56
N GLY A 138 24.60 -2.37 -9.85
CA GLY A 138 23.78 -2.46 -11.07
C GLY A 138 22.77 -3.62 -11.07
N TYR A 139 22.47 -4.23 -9.91
CA TYR A 139 21.45 -5.27 -9.65
C TYR A 139 21.67 -6.65 -10.28
N GLU A 140 22.32 -6.74 -11.43
CA GLU A 140 22.44 -7.98 -12.19
C GLU A 140 23.11 -9.12 -11.38
N ALA A 141 24.14 -8.80 -10.60
CA ALA A 141 24.79 -9.74 -9.68
C ALA A 141 23.88 -10.16 -8.50
N ILE A 142 23.06 -9.24 -7.99
CA ILE A 142 22.10 -9.50 -6.91
C ILE A 142 21.04 -10.49 -7.40
N PHE A 143 20.49 -10.29 -8.59
CA PHE A 143 19.48 -11.21 -9.13
C PHE A 143 20.04 -12.63 -9.32
N ARG A 144 21.28 -12.76 -9.81
CA ARG A 144 21.96 -14.07 -9.91
C ARG A 144 22.21 -14.72 -8.55
N ALA A 145 22.42 -13.93 -7.49
CA ALA A 145 22.54 -14.46 -6.14
C ALA A 145 21.22 -15.09 -5.66
N VAL A 146 20.09 -14.40 -5.89
CA VAL A 146 18.76 -14.92 -5.56
C VAL A 146 18.44 -16.19 -6.35
N GLU A 147 18.75 -16.22 -7.64
CA GLU A 147 18.60 -17.41 -8.49
C GLU A 147 19.45 -18.59 -8.00
N ARG A 148 20.70 -18.33 -7.58
CA ARG A 148 21.57 -19.36 -7.00
C ARG A 148 20.97 -19.93 -5.72
N ALA A 149 20.51 -19.08 -4.80
CA ALA A 149 19.90 -19.55 -3.55
C ALA A 149 18.62 -20.35 -3.81
N SER A 150 17.78 -19.91 -4.75
CA SER A 150 16.59 -20.65 -5.20
C SER A 150 16.96 -22.03 -5.75
N ALA A 151 17.98 -22.12 -6.62
CA ALA A 151 18.47 -23.39 -7.15
C ALA A 151 19.11 -24.32 -6.09
N GLN A 152 19.49 -23.78 -4.93
CA GLN A 152 19.95 -24.53 -3.77
C GLN A 152 18.81 -24.86 -2.79
N TYR A 153 17.56 -24.73 -3.24
CA TYR A 153 16.35 -25.05 -2.47
C TYR A 153 16.24 -24.25 -1.15
N TYR A 154 16.81 -23.03 -1.11
CA TYR A 154 16.80 -22.22 0.11
C TYR A 154 15.39 -21.96 0.65
N GLY A 155 14.42 -21.64 -0.21
CA GLY A 155 13.04 -21.41 0.23
C GLY A 155 12.41 -22.63 0.91
N GLU A 156 12.72 -23.84 0.42
CA GLU A 156 12.21 -25.10 0.95
C GLU A 156 12.87 -25.51 2.27
N SER A 157 14.09 -25.05 2.54
CA SER A 157 14.80 -25.36 3.78
C SER A 157 14.32 -24.52 4.96
N ILE A 158 13.63 -23.40 4.72
CA ILE A 158 13.10 -22.53 5.76
C ILE A 158 11.83 -23.12 6.35
N LYS A 159 11.94 -23.60 7.59
CA LYS A 159 10.79 -23.94 8.45
C LYS A 159 10.51 -22.76 9.38
N GLU A 160 9.83 -21.73 8.88
CA GLU A 160 9.39 -20.63 9.73
C GLU A 160 8.15 -21.06 10.52
N GLU A 161 8.37 -21.50 11.75
CA GLU A 161 7.31 -21.60 12.75
C GLU A 161 7.20 -20.26 13.46
N ILE A 162 6.24 -19.43 13.01
CA ILE A 162 5.84 -18.24 13.76
C ILE A 162 4.86 -18.71 14.82
N THR A 163 5.35 -18.80 16.06
CA THR A 163 4.49 -18.97 17.23
C THR A 163 3.85 -17.64 17.53
N TYR A 164 2.53 -17.54 17.38
CA TYR A 164 1.81 -16.36 17.82
C TYR A 164 1.56 -16.48 19.32
N ASP A 165 2.35 -15.77 20.12
CA ASP A 165 2.05 -15.64 21.54
C ASP A 165 0.76 -14.83 21.74
N ASN A 166 0.00 -15.12 22.79
CA ASN A 166 -1.13 -14.31 23.22
C ASN A 166 -0.60 -13.02 23.87
N PHE A 167 -0.07 -12.10 23.07
CA PHE A 167 0.36 -10.80 23.55
C PHE A 167 -0.86 -9.99 24.01
N LEU A 168 -0.79 -9.48 25.23
CA LEU A 168 -1.72 -8.45 25.71
C LEU A 168 -1.44 -7.12 24.99
N LEU A 169 -2.26 -6.10 25.22
CA LEU A 169 -1.93 -4.76 24.73
C LEU A 169 -0.67 -4.20 25.41
N PRO A 170 0.09 -3.32 24.72
CA PRO A 170 1.25 -2.69 25.34
C PRO A 170 0.84 -1.91 26.59
N SER A 171 1.72 -1.93 27.60
CA SER A 171 1.46 -1.20 28.85
C SER A 171 1.87 0.26 28.71
N LEU A 172 0.88 1.15 28.81
CA LEU A 172 1.07 2.60 28.78
C LEU A 172 1.24 3.14 30.21
N SER A 173 2.20 4.05 30.41
CA SER A 173 2.26 4.86 31.64
C SER A 173 1.09 5.83 31.74
N GLU A 174 0.79 6.36 32.93
CA GLU A 174 -0.29 7.35 33.11
C GLU A 174 -0.15 8.56 32.18
N ARG A 175 1.08 9.06 32.02
CA ARG A 175 1.37 10.16 31.08
C ARG A 175 1.12 9.77 29.61
N GLU A 176 1.34 8.51 29.24
CA GLU A 176 1.11 8.05 27.86
C GLU A 176 -0.36 7.85 27.56
N LYS A 177 -1.15 7.42 28.55
CA LYS A 177 -2.61 7.30 28.43
C LYS A 177 -3.31 8.63 28.12
N GLU A 178 -2.67 9.77 28.38
CA GLU A 178 -3.19 11.09 28.03
C GLU A 178 -3.19 11.39 26.52
N TRP A 179 -2.36 10.69 25.75
CA TRP A 179 -2.14 10.99 24.33
C TRP A 179 -2.07 9.79 23.39
N VAL A 180 -2.03 8.56 23.91
CA VAL A 180 -1.99 7.32 23.13
C VAL A 180 -3.23 6.47 23.37
N PHE A 181 -3.90 6.10 22.29
CA PHE A 181 -5.14 5.31 22.35
C PHE A 181 -5.09 4.16 21.33
N ILE A 182 -5.38 2.94 21.79
CA ILE A 182 -5.26 1.68 21.01
C ILE A 182 -6.56 0.86 21.12
N PRO A 183 -7.67 1.36 20.57
CA PRO A 183 -8.94 0.65 20.61
C PRO A 183 -8.83 -0.71 19.91
N GLN A 184 -9.57 -1.70 20.43
CA GLN A 184 -9.68 -3.01 19.79
C GLN A 184 -10.93 -3.13 18.92
N HIS A 185 -11.93 -2.28 19.15
CA HIS A 185 -13.19 -2.29 18.44
C HIS A 185 -13.51 -0.94 17.79
N ILE A 186 -14.32 -0.99 16.72
CA ILE A 186 -14.80 0.22 16.05
C ILE A 186 -15.61 1.08 17.03
N GLU A 187 -16.47 0.49 17.85
CA GLU A 187 -17.33 1.26 18.77
C GLU A 187 -16.54 2.05 19.81
N ASP A 188 -15.46 1.47 20.36
CA ASP A 188 -14.54 2.18 21.26
C ASP A 188 -13.91 3.39 20.56
N THR A 189 -13.52 3.20 19.30
CA THR A 189 -12.95 4.25 18.45
C THR A 189 -13.97 5.37 18.22
N LEU A 190 -15.22 5.03 17.91
CA LEU A 190 -16.27 6.00 17.65
C LEU A 190 -16.66 6.78 18.91
N HIS A 191 -16.77 6.11 20.06
CA HIS A 191 -17.01 6.75 21.34
C HIS A 191 -15.88 7.73 21.68
N PHE A 192 -14.62 7.29 21.53
CA PHE A 192 -13.44 8.11 21.78
C PHE A 192 -13.41 9.38 20.92
N LEU A 193 -13.76 9.27 19.64
CA LEU A 193 -13.84 10.41 18.72
C LEU A 193 -14.93 11.45 19.08
N THR A 194 -15.84 11.15 20.01
CA THR A 194 -16.81 12.14 20.53
C THR A 194 -16.25 13.05 21.61
N GLN A 195 -15.23 12.59 22.33
CA GLN A 195 -14.67 13.27 23.51
C GLN A 195 -13.42 14.09 23.18
N HIS A 196 -12.90 13.92 21.97
CA HIS A 196 -11.60 14.43 21.61
C HIS A 196 -11.60 14.99 20.19
N GLU A 197 -11.13 16.22 20.10
CA GLU A 197 -10.81 16.89 18.84
C GLU A 197 -9.29 16.84 18.60
N ASP A 198 -8.86 17.12 17.37
CA ASP A 198 -7.44 17.19 16.98
C ASP A 198 -6.63 15.90 17.26
N ILE A 199 -7.20 14.75 16.89
CA ILE A 199 -6.54 13.44 16.95
C ILE A 199 -5.95 13.05 15.60
N THR A 200 -4.72 12.53 15.63
CA THR A 200 -4.15 11.84 14.47
C THR A 200 -4.51 10.36 14.52
N ILE A 201 -5.29 9.90 13.55
CA ILE A 201 -5.64 8.47 13.41
C ILE A 201 -4.50 7.76 12.68
N LEU A 202 -3.93 6.73 13.31
CA LEU A 202 -2.84 5.94 12.76
C LEU A 202 -3.36 4.62 12.17
N ALA A 203 -2.75 4.19 11.07
CA ALA A 203 -2.98 2.88 10.48
C ALA A 203 -1.66 2.34 9.92
N GLY A 204 -1.51 2.23 8.60
CA GLY A 204 -0.29 1.72 7.96
C GLY A 204 0.99 2.53 8.18
N MET A 205 0.90 3.77 8.66
CA MET A 205 2.00 4.73 8.87
C MET A 205 2.75 5.19 7.61
N THR A 206 2.41 4.66 6.44
CA THR A 206 3.15 4.88 5.17
C THR A 206 3.08 6.31 4.61
N ASP A 207 2.13 7.13 5.06
CA ASP A 207 2.05 8.57 4.77
C ASP A 207 2.45 9.44 5.97
N ILE A 208 2.09 9.00 7.19
CA ILE A 208 2.33 9.76 8.42
C ILE A 208 3.81 9.77 8.80
N ALA A 209 4.52 8.63 8.72
CA ALA A 209 5.93 8.58 9.10
C ALA A 209 6.83 9.48 8.21
N PRO A 210 6.67 9.52 6.86
CA PRO A 210 7.39 10.47 6.03
C PRO A 210 6.98 11.92 6.31
N ASP A 211 5.70 12.18 6.59
CA ASP A 211 5.26 13.52 6.96
C ASP A 211 5.86 13.97 8.31
N MET A 212 5.98 13.07 9.29
CA MET A 212 6.66 13.34 10.57
C MET A 212 8.15 13.60 10.37
N LYS A 213 8.85 12.73 9.63
CA LYS A 213 10.28 12.90 9.31
C LYS A 213 10.53 14.25 8.63
N ASN A 214 9.66 14.63 7.70
CA ASN A 214 9.76 15.88 6.96
C ASN A 214 9.13 17.07 7.70
N LYS A 215 8.83 16.94 9.00
CA LYS A 215 8.27 17.99 9.87
C LYS A 215 6.97 18.62 9.37
N LYS A 216 6.20 17.89 8.56
CA LYS A 216 4.88 18.32 8.06
C LYS A 216 3.75 18.03 9.04
N THR A 217 3.94 17.06 9.93
CA THR A 217 2.98 16.72 10.98
C THR A 217 3.68 16.38 12.29
N HIS A 218 3.06 16.74 13.41
CA HIS A 218 3.55 16.46 14.75
C HIS A 218 2.34 16.04 15.61
N PRO A 219 2.00 14.75 15.62
CA PRO A 219 0.82 14.26 16.33
C PRO A 219 0.89 14.58 17.82
N ARG A 220 -0.12 15.27 18.35
CA ARG A 220 -0.25 15.59 19.78
C ARG A 220 -0.98 14.49 20.54
N LYS A 221 -2.01 13.92 19.91
CA LYS A 221 -2.76 12.75 20.36
C LYS A 221 -2.88 11.78 19.20
N ILE A 222 -2.73 10.49 19.48
CA ILE A 222 -2.77 9.43 18.48
C ILE A 222 -3.82 8.39 18.82
N LEU A 223 -4.54 7.95 17.81
CA LEU A 223 -5.51 6.85 17.88
C LEU A 223 -5.12 5.80 16.86
N ASP A 224 -4.52 4.71 17.31
CA ASP A 224 -4.08 3.64 16.42
C ASP A 224 -5.19 2.64 16.17
N ILE A 225 -5.67 2.58 14.93
CA ILE A 225 -6.76 1.69 14.50
C ILE A 225 -6.24 0.47 13.74
N TYR A 226 -4.92 0.32 13.60
CA TYR A 226 -4.35 -0.72 12.73
C TYR A 226 -4.69 -2.15 13.19
N SER A 227 -4.82 -2.38 14.50
CA SER A 227 -5.12 -3.70 15.08
C SER A 227 -6.61 -4.09 15.05
N ILE A 228 -7.52 -3.16 14.75
CA ILE A 228 -8.96 -3.43 14.74
C ILE A 228 -9.30 -4.40 13.61
N GLN A 229 -9.75 -5.60 13.96
CA GLN A 229 -9.98 -6.68 13.00
C GLN A 229 -11.22 -6.42 12.13
N GLU A 230 -12.24 -5.78 12.68
CA GLU A 230 -13.47 -5.41 11.97
C GLU A 230 -13.20 -4.52 10.75
N LEU A 231 -12.12 -3.73 10.79
CA LEU A 231 -11.70 -2.84 9.70
C LEU A 231 -10.88 -3.56 8.61
N ARG A 232 -10.63 -4.87 8.73
CA ARG A 232 -9.75 -5.64 7.83
C ARG A 232 -10.47 -6.68 6.97
N SER A 233 -11.80 -6.69 7.00
CA SER A 233 -12.63 -7.65 6.28
C SER A 233 -12.88 -7.27 4.81
N ILE A 234 -13.02 -8.26 3.93
CA ILE A 234 -13.49 -8.09 2.54
C ILE A 234 -14.64 -9.06 2.31
N LEU A 235 -15.86 -8.52 2.17
CA LEU A 235 -17.09 -9.31 2.15
C LEU A 235 -17.94 -8.96 0.93
N LEU A 236 -18.67 -9.94 0.39
CA LEU A 236 -19.76 -9.72 -0.54
C LEU A 236 -20.99 -9.26 0.25
N SER A 237 -21.70 -8.24 -0.23
CA SER A 237 -22.95 -7.80 0.40
C SER A 237 -24.03 -8.87 0.30
N GLU A 238 -24.98 -8.88 1.25
CA GLU A 238 -26.08 -9.85 1.30
C GLU A 238 -26.93 -9.89 0.02
N ASP A 239 -27.09 -8.74 -0.64
CA ASP A 239 -27.81 -8.61 -1.91
C ASP A 239 -26.96 -8.95 -3.14
N GLU A 240 -25.70 -9.34 -2.93
CA GLU A 240 -24.68 -9.63 -3.94
C GLU A 240 -24.45 -8.50 -4.96
N LYS A 241 -24.74 -7.25 -4.60
CA LYS A 241 -24.56 -6.09 -5.51
C LYS A 241 -23.26 -5.34 -5.32
N SER A 242 -22.51 -5.61 -4.24
CA SER A 242 -21.28 -4.88 -3.92
C SER A 242 -20.30 -5.67 -3.08
N LEU A 243 -19.03 -5.28 -3.13
CA LEU A 243 -18.02 -5.67 -2.16
C LEU A 243 -17.88 -4.59 -1.08
N SER A 244 -17.83 -5.02 0.18
CA SER A 244 -17.47 -4.20 1.32
C SER A 244 -16.00 -4.49 1.68
N ILE A 245 -15.15 -3.47 1.57
CA ILE A 245 -13.72 -3.56 1.85
C ILE A 245 -13.42 -2.72 3.10
N GLY A 246 -12.90 -3.34 4.14
CA GLY A 246 -12.51 -2.66 5.38
C GLY A 246 -11.40 -1.62 5.16
N ALA A 247 -11.47 -0.50 5.89
CA ALA A 247 -10.57 0.63 5.70
C ALA A 247 -9.09 0.32 6.02
N THR A 248 -8.80 -0.69 6.85
CA THR A 248 -7.44 -1.11 7.18
C THR A 248 -6.95 -2.30 6.37
N CYS A 249 -7.71 -2.78 5.37
CA CYS A 249 -7.19 -3.75 4.41
C CYS A 249 -5.93 -3.20 3.72
N THR A 250 -4.86 -3.98 3.73
CA THR A 250 -3.59 -3.59 3.12
C THR A 250 -3.59 -3.81 1.61
N ASN A 251 -2.69 -3.13 0.88
CA ASN A 251 -2.54 -3.36 -0.55
C ASN A 251 -2.26 -4.84 -0.88
N THR A 252 -1.44 -5.51 -0.06
CA THR A 252 -1.17 -6.95 -0.20
C THR A 252 -2.43 -7.79 -0.05
N GLN A 253 -3.32 -7.47 0.90
CA GLN A 253 -4.59 -8.16 1.02
C GLN A 253 -5.47 -7.93 -0.22
N LEU A 254 -5.55 -6.70 -0.73
CA LEU A 254 -6.29 -6.41 -1.97
C LEU A 254 -5.73 -7.18 -3.18
N MET A 255 -4.41 -7.33 -3.27
CA MET A 255 -3.76 -8.02 -4.37
C MET A 255 -4.17 -9.49 -4.46
N TYR A 256 -4.29 -10.17 -3.32
CA TYR A 256 -4.43 -11.62 -3.26
C TYR A 256 -5.82 -12.10 -2.80
N HIS A 257 -6.70 -11.20 -2.35
CA HIS A 257 -8.02 -11.62 -1.85
C HIS A 257 -8.89 -12.21 -2.99
N PRO A 258 -9.48 -13.42 -2.82
CA PRO A 258 -10.23 -14.09 -3.89
C PRO A 258 -11.39 -13.27 -4.48
N LEU A 259 -12.16 -12.56 -3.64
CA LEU A 259 -13.24 -11.69 -4.12
C LEU A 259 -12.71 -10.50 -4.95
N ILE A 260 -11.56 -9.94 -4.58
CA ILE A 260 -10.96 -8.83 -5.34
C ILE A 260 -10.43 -9.33 -6.67
N LEU A 261 -9.74 -10.47 -6.68
CA LEU A 261 -9.25 -11.09 -7.92
C LEU A 261 -10.40 -11.45 -8.88
N ARG A 262 -11.52 -11.94 -8.34
CA ARG A 262 -12.69 -12.33 -9.11
C ARG A 262 -13.44 -11.12 -9.70
N TYR A 263 -13.76 -10.13 -8.87
CA TYR A 263 -14.66 -9.05 -9.27
C TYR A 263 -13.94 -7.75 -9.60
N LEU A 264 -12.80 -7.45 -8.96
CA LEU A 264 -12.11 -6.18 -9.09
C LEU A 264 -10.60 -6.35 -9.44
N PRO A 265 -10.23 -7.12 -10.48
CA PRO A 265 -8.83 -7.35 -10.83
C PRO A 265 -8.05 -6.06 -11.14
N SER A 266 -8.71 -4.98 -11.57
CA SER A 266 -8.04 -3.69 -11.76
C SER A 266 -7.64 -3.03 -10.45
N LEU A 267 -8.38 -3.26 -9.36
CA LEU A 267 -8.03 -2.80 -8.01
C LEU A 267 -6.85 -3.60 -7.45
N SER A 268 -6.84 -4.93 -7.62
CA SER A 268 -5.68 -5.77 -7.30
C SER A 268 -4.43 -5.29 -8.05
N TYR A 269 -4.55 -5.02 -9.35
CA TYR A 269 -3.44 -4.47 -10.12
C TYR A 269 -3.00 -3.09 -9.59
N ALA A 270 -3.92 -2.16 -9.34
CA ALA A 270 -3.59 -0.84 -8.79
C ALA A 270 -2.87 -0.93 -7.44
N ALA A 271 -3.29 -1.84 -6.56
CA ALA A 271 -2.64 -2.11 -5.28
C ALA A 271 -1.19 -2.57 -5.45
N SER A 272 -0.90 -3.45 -6.43
CA SER A 272 0.48 -3.88 -6.74
C SER A 272 1.37 -2.76 -7.29
N GLN A 273 0.78 -1.66 -7.75
CA GLN A 273 1.52 -0.49 -8.23
C GLN A 273 1.77 0.58 -7.15
N CYS A 274 1.24 0.38 -5.94
CA CYS A 274 1.31 1.34 -4.84
C CYS A 274 2.50 1.06 -3.91
N GLY A 275 3.60 1.78 -4.10
CA GLY A 275 4.84 1.52 -3.34
C GLY A 275 5.50 0.20 -3.75
N ALA A 276 6.49 -0.24 -2.97
CA ALA A 276 7.07 -1.59 -3.10
C ALA A 276 6.46 -2.55 -2.07
N VAL A 277 6.82 -3.83 -2.14
CA VAL A 277 6.31 -4.91 -1.27
C VAL A 277 6.27 -4.51 0.21
N ALA A 278 7.36 -3.95 0.75
CA ALA A 278 7.43 -3.51 2.14
C ALA A 278 6.43 -2.40 2.52
N ILE A 279 6.07 -1.54 1.57
CA ILE A 279 5.01 -0.54 1.71
C ILE A 279 3.64 -1.18 1.52
N GLN A 280 3.49 -2.08 0.54
CA GLN A 280 2.22 -2.75 0.22
C GLN A 280 1.69 -3.61 1.38
N ASN A 281 2.61 -4.22 2.13
CA ASN A 281 2.30 -5.02 3.32
C ASN A 281 1.72 -4.20 4.49
N ARG A 282 1.81 -2.86 4.43
CA ARG A 282 1.40 -1.95 5.52
C ARG A 282 0.40 -0.89 5.09
N ALA A 283 0.54 -0.36 3.87
CA ALA A 283 -0.31 0.69 3.33
C ALA A 283 -1.76 0.21 3.22
N THR A 284 -2.69 0.97 3.81
CA THR A 284 -4.10 0.63 3.85
C THR A 284 -4.90 1.40 2.81
N ILE A 285 -5.97 0.79 2.29
CA ILE A 285 -6.89 1.43 1.36
C ILE A 285 -7.51 2.70 1.94
N GLY A 286 -7.93 2.67 3.20
CA GLY A 286 -8.50 3.81 3.90
C GLY A 286 -7.48 4.94 4.08
N GLY A 287 -6.24 4.62 4.43
CA GLY A 287 -5.15 5.59 4.51
C GLY A 287 -4.89 6.27 3.16
N ASN A 288 -4.85 5.49 2.08
CA ASN A 288 -4.64 6.02 0.72
C ASN A 288 -5.75 7.00 0.29
N ILE A 289 -7.00 6.73 0.70
CA ILE A 289 -8.15 7.61 0.45
C ILE A 289 -8.12 8.85 1.36
N ILE A 290 -8.00 8.68 2.68
CA ILE A 290 -8.05 9.78 3.66
C ILE A 290 -6.93 10.79 3.46
N THR A 291 -5.75 10.36 3.02
CA THR A 291 -4.63 11.27 2.70
C THR A 291 -5.01 12.28 1.61
N ALA A 292 -5.96 11.95 0.71
CA ALA A 292 -6.46 12.84 -0.34
C ALA A 292 -5.34 13.50 -1.16
N SER A 293 -4.32 12.71 -1.49
CA SER A 293 -3.23 13.13 -2.36
C SER A 293 -3.66 13.06 -3.82
N GLY A 294 -3.40 14.11 -4.60
CA GLY A 294 -3.56 14.08 -6.05
C GLY A 294 -2.79 12.96 -6.73
N ALA A 295 -1.73 12.42 -6.12
CA ALA A 295 -0.97 11.30 -6.67
C ALA A 295 -1.39 9.91 -6.13
N ALA A 296 -2.46 9.83 -5.34
CA ALA A 296 -2.97 8.55 -4.82
C ALA A 296 -3.54 7.69 -5.95
N ASP A 297 -3.15 6.42 -5.99
CA ASP A 297 -3.47 5.51 -7.10
C ASP A 297 -4.75 4.70 -6.86
N LEU A 298 -5.04 4.27 -5.61
CA LEU A 298 -6.25 3.50 -5.32
C LEU A 298 -7.54 4.30 -5.52
N PRO A 299 -7.65 5.58 -5.06
CA PRO A 299 -8.85 6.36 -5.30
C PRO A 299 -9.16 6.53 -6.79
N VAL A 300 -8.14 6.54 -7.66
CA VAL A 300 -8.34 6.67 -9.12
C VAL A 300 -9.15 5.48 -9.65
N ILE A 301 -8.73 4.24 -9.38
CA ILE A 301 -9.50 3.09 -9.87
C ILE A 301 -10.85 2.96 -9.15
N LEU A 302 -10.91 3.28 -7.85
CA LEU A 302 -12.17 3.25 -7.08
C LEU A 302 -13.21 4.27 -7.60
N LEU A 303 -12.78 5.46 -8.04
CA LEU A 303 -13.66 6.44 -8.68
C LEU A 303 -14.26 5.90 -9.98
N ALA A 304 -13.46 5.21 -10.79
CA ALA A 304 -13.92 4.58 -12.03
C ALA A 304 -14.87 3.40 -11.74
N LEU A 305 -14.62 2.63 -10.69
CA LEU A 305 -15.51 1.56 -10.21
C LEU A 305 -16.79 2.11 -9.54
N GLY A 306 -16.83 3.40 -9.22
CA GLY A 306 -17.97 4.06 -8.56
C GLY A 306 -18.11 3.68 -7.10
N ALA A 307 -17.00 3.60 -6.38
CA ALA A 307 -16.98 3.31 -4.96
C ALA A 307 -17.68 4.39 -4.12
N GLU A 308 -18.27 3.94 -3.03
CA GLU A 308 -18.83 4.74 -1.96
C GLU A 308 -18.08 4.48 -0.66
N LEU A 309 -18.14 5.43 0.26
CA LEU A 309 -17.46 5.39 1.54
C LEU A 309 -18.48 5.38 2.66
N VAL A 310 -18.34 4.44 3.59
CA VAL A 310 -19.12 4.39 4.82
C VAL A 310 -18.34 5.11 5.91
N LEU A 311 -18.84 6.27 6.29
CA LEU A 311 -18.35 7.06 7.41
C LEU A 311 -19.24 6.77 8.62
N ARG A 312 -18.65 6.31 9.72
CA ARG A 312 -19.36 6.03 10.97
C ARG A 312 -18.99 7.05 12.04
N SER A 313 -19.95 7.42 12.86
CA SER A 313 -19.77 8.19 14.09
C SER A 313 -20.56 7.50 15.20
N HIS A 314 -20.38 7.94 16.45
CA HIS A 314 -21.22 7.45 17.55
C HIS A 314 -22.73 7.73 17.35
N LYS A 315 -23.10 8.71 16.51
CA LYS A 315 -24.50 9.05 16.21
C LYS A 315 -25.12 8.22 15.08
N GLY A 316 -24.33 7.38 14.42
CA GLY A 316 -24.78 6.57 13.29
C GLY A 316 -23.81 6.62 12.11
N SER A 317 -24.27 6.10 10.98
CA SER A 317 -23.47 5.89 9.77
C SER A 317 -24.05 6.70 8.61
N ARG A 318 -23.19 7.20 7.73
CA ARG A 318 -23.59 7.76 6.44
C ARG A 318 -22.74 7.22 5.31
N VAL A 319 -23.35 7.14 4.14
CA VAL A 319 -22.68 6.73 2.90
C VAL A 319 -22.47 7.96 2.03
N ILE A 320 -21.26 8.11 1.50
CA ILE A 320 -20.93 9.19 0.56
C ILE A 320 -20.20 8.62 -0.65
N SER A 321 -20.58 9.05 -1.86
CA SER A 321 -19.81 8.71 -3.06
C SER A 321 -18.38 9.23 -2.94
N LEU A 322 -17.39 8.40 -3.30
CA LEU A 322 -15.97 8.78 -3.28
C LEU A 322 -15.70 10.04 -4.12
N GLU A 323 -16.47 10.24 -5.18
CA GLU A 323 -16.45 11.43 -6.04
C GLU A 323 -16.63 12.74 -5.25
N LYS A 324 -17.59 12.74 -4.32
CA LYS A 324 -17.94 13.94 -3.55
C LYS A 324 -17.07 14.10 -2.31
N PHE A 325 -16.28 13.08 -1.96
CA PHE A 325 -15.56 13.02 -0.70
C PHE A 325 -14.37 13.99 -0.64
N PHE A 326 -13.67 14.20 -1.76
CA PHE A 326 -12.53 15.10 -1.84
C PHE A 326 -12.99 16.55 -2.03
N THR A 327 -12.47 17.47 -1.20
CA THR A 327 -12.80 18.90 -1.26
C THR A 327 -11.60 19.78 -1.61
N GLY A 328 -10.41 19.18 -1.70
CA GLY A 328 -9.18 19.88 -2.02
C GLY A 328 -7.95 19.01 -1.75
N TYR A 329 -6.76 19.57 -1.98
CA TYR A 329 -5.51 18.88 -1.68
C TYR A 329 -5.42 18.55 -0.19
N ARG A 330 -5.35 17.25 0.13
CA ARG A 330 -5.33 16.73 1.51
C ARG A 330 -6.54 17.14 2.36
N LYS A 331 -7.68 17.39 1.73
CA LYS A 331 -8.94 17.78 2.39
C LYS A 331 -10.08 16.86 1.96
N THR A 332 -10.87 16.43 2.93
CA THR A 332 -12.00 15.51 2.74
C THR A 332 -13.25 16.05 3.43
N LEU A 333 -14.41 15.43 3.17
CA LEU A 333 -15.67 15.69 3.87
C LEU A 333 -15.85 14.91 5.19
N ARG A 334 -14.83 14.17 5.65
CA ARG A 334 -14.86 13.47 6.93
C ARG A 334 -14.90 14.50 8.07
N GLN A 335 -15.88 14.39 8.94
CA GLN A 335 -15.95 15.20 10.17
C GLN A 335 -14.95 14.68 11.21
N SER A 336 -14.54 15.52 12.16
CA SER A 336 -13.55 15.14 13.19
C SER A 336 -13.96 13.89 13.97
N ASN A 337 -15.25 13.75 14.26
CA ASN A 337 -15.87 12.65 15.01
C ASN A 337 -16.24 11.42 14.17
N GLU A 338 -15.84 11.37 12.89
CA GLU A 338 -16.16 10.26 11.98
C GLU A 338 -14.95 9.36 11.70
N LEU A 339 -15.19 8.08 11.51
CA LEU A 339 -14.22 7.10 11.03
C LEU A 339 -14.64 6.57 9.66
N LEU A 340 -13.72 6.50 8.71
CA LEU A 340 -13.92 5.72 7.50
C LEU A 340 -13.77 4.25 7.86
N THR A 341 -14.85 3.47 7.78
CA THR A 341 -14.83 2.05 8.15
C THR A 341 -14.82 1.12 6.95
N THR A 342 -15.54 1.49 5.88
CA THR A 342 -15.77 0.60 4.74
C THR A 342 -15.74 1.37 3.44
N ILE A 343 -15.10 0.78 2.44
CA ILE A 343 -15.17 1.17 1.04
C ILE A 343 -16.13 0.19 0.37
N LYS A 344 -17.29 0.68 -0.05
CA LYS A 344 -18.30 -0.10 -0.75
C LYS A 344 -18.09 0.05 -2.25
N VAL A 345 -17.81 -1.05 -2.95
CA VAL A 345 -17.57 -1.04 -4.40
C VAL A 345 -18.68 -1.85 -5.08
N PRO A 346 -19.51 -1.25 -5.96
CA PRO A 346 -20.50 -2.00 -6.73
C PRO A 346 -19.83 -3.12 -7.53
N LEU A 347 -20.50 -4.27 -7.64
CA LEU A 347 -20.02 -5.30 -8.56
C LEU A 347 -20.07 -4.77 -10.00
N PRO A 348 -19.05 -5.07 -10.82
CA PRO A 348 -19.10 -4.74 -12.24
C PRO A 348 -20.30 -5.40 -12.93
N ASP A 349 -20.82 -4.73 -13.95
CA ASP A 349 -21.82 -5.32 -14.82
C ASP A 349 -21.22 -6.55 -15.55
N PRO A 350 -22.03 -7.53 -15.98
CA PRO A 350 -21.55 -8.65 -16.77
C PRO A 350 -20.73 -8.17 -17.98
N HIS A 351 -19.56 -8.79 -18.20
CA HIS A 351 -18.62 -8.44 -19.28
C HIS A 351 -18.04 -7.01 -19.22
N ALA A 352 -18.23 -6.28 -18.12
CA ALA A 352 -17.60 -4.97 -17.96
C ALA A 352 -16.08 -5.07 -17.98
N ILE A 353 -15.45 -4.14 -18.69
CA ILE A 353 -14.01 -4.03 -18.83
C ILE A 353 -13.50 -2.98 -17.86
N GLN A 354 -12.57 -3.39 -16.99
CA GLN A 354 -11.90 -2.50 -16.04
C GLN A 354 -10.39 -2.50 -16.28
N LYS A 355 -9.77 -1.32 -16.18
CA LYS A 355 -8.32 -1.19 -16.35
C LYS A 355 -7.75 -0.06 -15.50
N PHE A 356 -6.55 -0.27 -14.99
CA PHE A 356 -5.77 0.76 -14.35
C PHE A 356 -4.44 0.94 -15.10
N TYR A 357 -4.07 2.19 -15.35
CA TYR A 357 -2.80 2.56 -15.94
C TYR A 357 -2.05 3.48 -14.99
N LYS A 358 -0.75 3.25 -14.85
CA LYS A 358 0.16 4.14 -14.14
C LYS A 358 1.38 4.46 -15.01
N ARG A 359 1.80 5.72 -14.98
CA ARG A 359 3.05 6.18 -15.59
C ARG A 359 3.78 7.05 -14.58
N GLY A 360 5.01 6.69 -14.25
CA GLY A 360 5.92 7.53 -13.46
C GLY A 360 7.26 7.71 -14.16
N SER A 361 8.28 8.11 -13.40
CA SER A 361 9.65 8.29 -13.94
C SER A 361 10.42 6.98 -14.12
N ARG A 362 9.95 5.91 -13.48
CA ARG A 362 10.51 4.54 -13.53
C ARG A 362 9.35 3.54 -13.53
N ALA A 363 9.61 2.28 -13.86
CA ALA A 363 8.57 1.25 -13.98
C ALA A 363 7.90 0.90 -12.65
N MET A 364 8.65 0.88 -11.54
CA MET A 364 8.19 0.57 -10.19
C MET A 364 8.70 1.60 -9.18
N LEU A 365 8.17 1.61 -7.95
CA LEU A 365 8.60 2.52 -6.87
C LEU A 365 8.49 4.02 -7.21
N THR A 366 7.48 4.45 -7.96
CA THR A 366 7.36 5.84 -8.39
C THR A 366 6.04 6.45 -7.99
N LEU A 367 6.07 7.71 -7.59
CA LEU A 367 4.86 8.52 -7.57
C LEU A 367 4.35 8.68 -9.00
N SER A 368 3.05 8.51 -9.16
CA SER A 368 2.41 8.68 -10.45
C SER A 368 2.69 10.08 -11.00
N ARG A 369 3.19 10.14 -12.23
CA ARG A 369 3.08 11.36 -13.04
C ARG A 369 1.66 11.47 -13.57
N ILE A 370 1.08 10.31 -13.90
CA ILE A 370 -0.29 10.12 -14.38
C ILE A 370 -0.75 8.73 -13.92
N SER A 371 -1.96 8.65 -13.42
CA SER A 371 -2.70 7.40 -13.31
C SER A 371 -4.09 7.56 -13.92
N LEU A 372 -4.61 6.49 -14.52
CA LEU A 372 -5.91 6.47 -15.19
C LEU A 372 -6.65 5.19 -14.79
N GLY A 373 -7.82 5.36 -14.20
CA GLY A 373 -8.78 4.29 -13.92
C GLY A 373 -9.86 4.31 -15.00
N CYS A 374 -10.17 3.14 -15.54
CA CYS A 374 -11.12 2.96 -16.62
C CYS A 374 -12.13 1.88 -16.25
N TYR A 375 -13.40 2.14 -16.54
CA TYR A 375 -14.49 1.18 -16.48
C TYR A 375 -15.40 1.39 -17.69
N LEU A 376 -15.80 0.31 -18.35
CA LEU A 376 -16.69 0.35 -19.50
C LEU A 376 -17.58 -0.90 -19.52
N SER A 377 -18.87 -0.69 -19.72
CA SER A 377 -19.86 -1.72 -20.03
C SER A 377 -20.44 -1.43 -21.41
N TYR A 378 -20.66 -2.48 -22.18
CA TYR A 378 -21.00 -2.39 -23.59
C TYR A 378 -21.98 -3.50 -23.95
N GLU A 379 -23.11 -3.14 -24.55
CA GLU A 379 -24.17 -4.06 -24.96
C GLU A 379 -24.74 -3.60 -26.31
N ASN A 380 -25.12 -4.55 -27.18
CA ASN A 380 -25.76 -4.25 -28.47
C ASN A 380 -25.02 -3.18 -29.31
N HIS A 381 -23.70 -3.33 -29.38
CA HIS A 381 -22.81 -2.40 -30.05
C HIS A 381 -22.80 -0.94 -29.52
N LYS A 382 -23.28 -0.71 -28.28
CA LYS A 382 -23.33 0.61 -27.65
C LYS A 382 -22.78 0.58 -26.23
N ILE A 383 -22.13 1.68 -25.86
CA ILE A 383 -21.63 1.89 -24.50
C ILE A 383 -22.83 2.18 -23.58
N THR A 384 -23.07 1.31 -22.60
CA THR A 384 -24.16 1.45 -21.62
C THR A 384 -23.69 2.14 -20.35
N LYS A 385 -22.41 2.00 -20.00
CA LYS A 385 -21.80 2.66 -18.84
C LYS A 385 -20.33 2.88 -19.11
N ILE A 386 -19.83 4.06 -18.78
CA ILE A 386 -18.42 4.39 -18.94
C ILE A 386 -17.99 5.33 -17.84
N ARG A 387 -16.84 5.06 -17.24
CA ARG A 387 -16.28 5.88 -16.18
C ARG A 387 -14.77 5.96 -16.34
N PHE A 388 -14.26 7.18 -16.30
CA PHE A 388 -12.83 7.44 -16.25
C PHE A 388 -12.50 8.30 -15.05
N ALA A 389 -11.37 8.01 -14.43
CA ALA A 389 -10.80 8.86 -13.39
C ALA A 389 -9.31 9.03 -13.61
N ALA A 390 -8.79 10.21 -13.30
CA ALA A 390 -7.37 10.52 -13.44
C ALA A 390 -6.75 10.93 -12.10
N GLY A 391 -5.54 10.43 -11.85
CA GLY A 391 -4.66 10.87 -10.79
C GLY A 391 -3.51 11.71 -11.33
N SER A 392 -2.97 12.58 -10.49
CA SER A 392 -1.87 13.51 -10.76
C SER A 392 -2.17 14.56 -11.83
N MET A 393 -3.44 14.72 -12.20
CA MET A 393 -3.93 15.69 -13.17
C MET A 393 -4.61 16.90 -12.54
N SER A 394 -4.90 16.86 -11.24
CA SER A 394 -5.39 17.98 -10.44
C SER A 394 -4.91 17.87 -8.98
N ALA A 395 -5.57 18.55 -8.04
CA ALA A 395 -5.21 18.56 -6.62
C ALA A 395 -5.50 17.23 -5.90
N PHE A 396 -6.49 16.48 -6.37
CA PHE A 396 -6.96 15.19 -5.86
C PHE A 396 -7.41 14.32 -7.05
N PRO A 397 -7.59 12.99 -6.90
CA PRO A 397 -8.10 12.14 -7.97
C PRO A 397 -9.53 12.54 -8.38
N GLU A 398 -9.80 12.67 -9.69
CA GLU A 398 -11.09 13.18 -10.18
C GLU A 398 -11.62 12.40 -11.39
N ARG A 399 -12.94 12.45 -11.57
CA ARG A 399 -13.66 11.83 -12.70
C ARG A 399 -13.60 12.69 -13.96
N LEU A 400 -13.55 12.04 -15.12
CA LEU A 400 -13.48 12.70 -16.44
C LEU A 400 -14.86 12.71 -17.13
N TYR A 401 -15.84 13.43 -16.56
CA TYR A 401 -17.24 13.43 -17.03
C TYR A 401 -17.45 13.80 -18.50
N ASN A 402 -16.62 14.70 -19.01
CA ASN A 402 -16.65 15.13 -20.39
C ASN A 402 -16.38 13.96 -21.36
N VAL A 403 -15.48 13.05 -21.01
CA VAL A 403 -15.21 11.83 -21.77
C VAL A 403 -16.43 10.93 -21.76
N GLU A 404 -16.99 10.72 -20.58
CA GLU A 404 -18.13 9.82 -20.36
C GLU A 404 -19.35 10.27 -21.18
N LYS A 405 -19.67 11.58 -21.15
CA LYS A 405 -20.76 12.18 -21.93
C LYS A 405 -20.56 12.07 -23.45
N SER A 406 -19.31 12.07 -23.92
CA SER A 406 -19.01 12.01 -25.35
C SER A 406 -19.18 10.62 -25.97
N LEU A 407 -19.25 9.58 -25.14
CA LEU A 407 -19.25 8.18 -25.56
C LEU A 407 -20.54 7.43 -25.20
N LEU A 408 -21.26 7.85 -24.17
CA LEU A 408 -22.46 7.15 -23.70
C LEU A 408 -23.52 7.07 -24.81
N GLY A 409 -24.02 5.85 -25.08
CA GLY A 409 -25.03 5.59 -26.11
C GLY A 409 -24.50 5.52 -27.56
N TYR A 410 -23.22 5.81 -27.78
CA TYR A 410 -22.58 5.75 -29.10
C TYR A 410 -21.78 4.45 -29.29
N PRO A 411 -21.55 4.02 -30.56
CA PRO A 411 -20.65 2.92 -30.86
C PRO A 411 -19.19 3.31 -30.63
N LEU A 412 -18.34 2.31 -30.40
CA LEU A 412 -16.88 2.47 -30.36
C LEU A 412 -16.31 2.57 -31.78
N SER A 413 -16.38 3.76 -32.38
CA SER A 413 -15.70 4.07 -33.66
C SER A 413 -14.43 4.90 -33.45
N GLU A 414 -13.51 4.89 -34.42
CA GLU A 414 -12.28 5.71 -34.34
C GLU A 414 -12.57 7.20 -34.14
N GLU A 415 -13.64 7.70 -34.76
CA GLU A 415 -14.09 9.08 -34.63
C GLU A 415 -14.46 9.42 -33.17
N TYR A 416 -15.33 8.60 -32.56
CA TYR A 416 -15.77 8.80 -31.17
C TYR A 416 -14.64 8.61 -30.17
N ILE A 417 -13.74 7.65 -30.43
CA ILE A 417 -12.55 7.42 -29.59
C ILE A 417 -11.65 8.66 -29.58
N LYS A 418 -11.35 9.22 -30.76
CA LYS A 418 -10.51 10.42 -30.88
C LYS A 418 -11.17 11.62 -30.20
N LYS A 419 -12.46 11.84 -30.46
CA LYS A 419 -13.25 12.90 -29.84
C LYS A 419 -13.23 12.82 -28.31
N ALA A 420 -13.44 11.63 -27.76
CA ALA A 420 -13.44 11.41 -26.32
C ALA A 420 -12.07 11.67 -25.69
N ALA A 421 -11.00 11.25 -26.37
CA ALA A 421 -9.64 11.45 -25.90
C ALA A 421 -9.21 12.93 -25.94
N ASP A 422 -9.66 13.69 -26.95
CA ASP A 422 -9.47 15.13 -27.05
C ASP A 422 -10.27 15.89 -25.99
N GLU A 423 -11.50 15.47 -25.70
CA GLU A 423 -12.30 16.04 -24.60
C GLU A 423 -11.59 15.86 -23.25
N ALA A 424 -11.09 14.65 -22.97
CA ALA A 424 -10.53 14.26 -21.68
C ALA A 424 -9.53 15.24 -21.08
N VAL A 425 -8.75 15.92 -21.92
CA VAL A 425 -7.61 16.75 -21.50
C VAL A 425 -7.94 18.23 -21.38
N LYS A 426 -9.13 18.67 -21.83
CA LYS A 426 -9.53 20.08 -21.81
C LYS A 426 -9.60 20.65 -20.39
N ASN A 427 -10.19 19.88 -19.47
CA ASN A 427 -10.42 20.30 -18.08
C ASN A 427 -9.35 19.85 -17.09
N LEU A 428 -8.24 19.26 -17.58
CA LEU A 428 -7.15 18.82 -16.72
C LEU A 428 -6.13 19.94 -16.53
N HIS A 429 -5.71 20.16 -15.28
CA HIS A 429 -4.77 21.21 -14.90
C HIS A 429 -3.58 20.66 -14.09
N PRO A 430 -2.78 19.74 -14.67
CA PRO A 430 -1.63 19.17 -13.98
C PRO A 430 -0.59 20.25 -13.65
N ARG A 431 -0.11 20.27 -12.40
CA ARG A 431 0.88 21.25 -11.91
C ARG A 431 2.26 21.16 -12.58
N LYS A 432 2.68 19.97 -13.04
CA LYS A 432 4.02 19.75 -13.63
C LYS A 432 3.90 19.09 -15.01
N SER A 433 4.70 19.55 -15.97
CA SER A 433 4.79 19.00 -17.34
C SER A 433 3.41 18.82 -18.02
N PRO A 434 2.59 19.88 -18.11
CA PRO A 434 1.19 19.75 -18.50
C PRO A 434 0.98 19.17 -19.90
N ALA A 435 1.75 19.62 -20.90
CA ALA A 435 1.66 19.12 -22.26
C ALA A 435 1.90 17.61 -22.34
N PHE A 436 3.01 17.13 -21.74
CA PHE A 436 3.32 15.71 -21.68
C PHE A 436 2.24 14.90 -20.97
N ARG A 437 1.74 15.40 -19.83
CA ARG A 437 0.73 14.66 -19.06
C ARG A 437 -0.60 14.56 -19.79
N LYS A 438 -1.07 15.64 -20.41
CA LYS A 438 -2.27 15.64 -21.25
C LYS A 438 -2.11 14.68 -22.44
N GLU A 439 -0.99 14.76 -23.16
CA GLU A 439 -0.69 13.89 -24.30
C GLU A 439 -0.76 12.40 -23.92
N VAL A 440 -0.11 12.02 -22.81
CA VAL A 440 -0.11 10.62 -22.36
C VAL A 440 -1.51 10.19 -21.89
N THR A 441 -2.26 11.02 -21.16
CA THR A 441 -3.65 10.71 -20.77
C THR A 441 -4.51 10.40 -21.98
N ARG A 442 -4.45 11.24 -23.02
CA ARG A 442 -5.19 11.05 -24.27
C ARG A 442 -4.82 9.73 -24.95
N ARG A 443 -3.53 9.40 -25.08
CA ARG A 443 -3.08 8.10 -25.64
C ARG A 443 -3.51 6.90 -24.80
N LEU A 444 -3.57 7.03 -23.48
CA LEU A 444 -4.04 5.95 -22.60
C LEU A 444 -5.54 5.71 -22.75
N ILE A 445 -6.34 6.76 -22.91
CA ILE A 445 -7.77 6.66 -23.20
C ILE A 445 -7.99 6.00 -24.56
N GLU A 446 -7.30 6.46 -25.61
CA GLU A 446 -7.37 5.82 -26.94
C GLU A 446 -6.99 4.35 -26.87
N ARG A 447 -5.88 4.01 -26.19
CA ARG A 447 -5.42 2.64 -26.03
C ARG A 447 -6.45 1.77 -25.30
N PHE A 448 -7.07 2.29 -24.25
CA PHE A 448 -8.11 1.56 -23.53
C PHE A 448 -9.30 1.28 -24.45
N LEU A 449 -9.83 2.30 -25.11
CA LEU A 449 -11.02 2.20 -25.95
C LEU A 449 -10.80 1.32 -27.20
N LYS A 450 -9.61 1.40 -27.83
CA LYS A 450 -9.24 0.56 -28.98
C LYS A 450 -9.04 -0.92 -28.63
N ASN A 451 -8.70 -1.22 -27.38
CA ASN A 451 -8.48 -2.58 -26.90
C ASN A 451 -9.76 -3.23 -26.34
N VAL A 452 -10.91 -2.54 -26.40
CA VAL A 452 -12.19 -3.16 -26.14
C VAL A 452 -12.49 -4.09 -27.32
N ASN A 453 -12.31 -5.39 -27.14
CA ASN A 453 -12.71 -6.37 -28.13
C ASN A 453 -14.24 -6.39 -28.22
N VAL A 454 -14.77 -5.70 -29.22
CA VAL A 454 -16.16 -5.75 -29.61
C VAL A 454 -16.36 -7.02 -30.45
N THR A 455 -16.42 -8.18 -29.80
CA THR A 455 -16.88 -9.43 -30.44
C THR A 455 -18.35 -9.64 -30.17
#